data_AF-A0A0F3IJP0-F1
#
_entry.id   AF-A0A0F3IJP0-F1
#
_cell.length_a   1.000
_cell.length_b   1.000
_cell.length_c   1.000
_cell.angle_alpha   90.00
_cell.angle_beta   90.00
_cell.angle_gamma   90.00
#
_symmetry.space_group_name_H-M   'P 1'
#
loop_
_entity.id
_entity.type
_entity.pdbx_description
1 polymer ?
#
loop_
_entity_poly.entity_id
_entity_poly.type
_entity_poly.pdbx_seq_one_letter_code
_entity_poly.pdbx_strand_id
1 'polypeptide(L)'
;MNKKNIIKLKIQFFNVFLWLLLSPVTVLAHQLAIEMNTAPGGKVVLADHSECVVQCVLELTNSGLVSLFATPEPGYQFHAWGGACANTLGPLCTLAADQNLSVSVSFKPNNATENEIKALLLVPEPGVQATVWNEFVSEYFANQCPTIYGGVLLENDAMNPVNQVYCYRLTLGYYSLFAPDLTEPVELTQLTQINAEIRAALLGIMNKHPNLSVTIVAQGLSGLAAQKLLNEDDMDTSLIGVLSLASQTKLMQQHSAQATFARFVNR
;
A
#
# COMPACT_ATOMS: atom_id res chain seq x y z
N MET A 1 33.26 -52.48 37.32
CA MET A 1 33.39 -51.31 36.41
C MET A 1 33.76 -50.08 37.22
N ASN A 2 34.89 -49.43 36.92
CA ASN A 2 35.50 -48.39 37.75
C ASN A 2 34.81 -47.02 37.53
N LYS A 3 34.48 -46.30 38.62
CA LYS A 3 33.78 -45.00 38.63
C LYS A 3 34.41 -43.95 37.68
N LYS A 4 35.72 -44.02 37.45
CA LYS A 4 36.45 -43.15 36.51
C LYS A 4 36.05 -43.32 35.02
N ASN A 5 35.64 -44.53 34.61
CA ASN A 5 35.25 -44.79 33.22
C ASN A 5 33.82 -44.33 32.91
N ILE A 6 32.93 -44.31 33.89
CA ILE A 6 31.55 -43.83 33.74
C ILE A 6 31.50 -42.30 33.55
N ILE A 7 32.42 -41.56 34.19
CA ILE A 7 32.52 -40.10 34.07
C ILE A 7 33.11 -39.70 32.71
N LYS A 8 34.15 -40.39 32.22
CA LYS A 8 34.69 -40.16 30.87
C LYS A 8 33.68 -40.46 29.76
N LEU A 9 32.85 -41.50 29.93
CA LEU A 9 31.81 -41.84 28.98
C LEU A 9 30.68 -40.80 28.98
N LYS A 10 30.24 -40.30 30.16
CA LYS A 10 29.22 -39.25 30.24
C LYS A 10 29.65 -37.90 29.64
N ILE A 11 30.92 -37.53 29.73
CA ILE A 11 31.43 -36.26 29.18
C ILE A 11 31.57 -36.33 27.65
N GLN A 12 31.93 -37.48 27.08
CA GLN A 12 31.93 -37.65 25.62
C GLN A 12 30.51 -37.60 25.02
N PHE A 13 29.51 -38.16 25.71
CA PHE A 13 28.12 -38.10 25.23
C PHE A 13 27.51 -36.70 25.31
N PHE A 14 27.87 -35.89 26.32
CA PHE A 14 27.33 -34.53 26.46
C PHE A 14 27.89 -33.54 25.41
N ASN A 15 29.16 -33.68 25.01
CA ASN A 15 29.77 -32.85 23.96
C ASN A 15 29.31 -33.22 22.54
N VAL A 16 28.97 -34.48 22.29
CA VAL A 16 28.41 -34.90 20.99
C VAL A 16 26.94 -34.45 20.86
N PHE A 17 26.17 -34.42 21.95
CA PHE A 17 24.80 -33.91 21.94
C PHE A 17 24.72 -32.39 21.80
N LEU A 18 25.71 -31.64 22.32
CA LEU A 18 25.76 -30.18 22.17
C LEU A 18 26.16 -29.74 20.75
N TRP A 19 26.91 -30.58 20.01
CA TRP A 19 27.23 -30.35 18.59
C TRP A 19 26.13 -30.84 17.61
N LEU A 20 25.29 -31.79 18.01
CA LEU A 20 24.17 -32.28 17.20
C LEU A 20 22.91 -31.40 17.26
N LEU A 21 22.87 -30.37 18.11
CA LEU A 21 21.75 -29.43 18.23
C LEU A 21 21.97 -28.09 17.49
N LEU A 22 23.09 -27.96 16.76
CA LEU A 22 23.45 -26.78 15.96
C LEU A 22 23.57 -27.11 14.47
N SER A 23 22.80 -28.07 13.96
CA SER A 23 22.51 -28.04 12.52
C SER A 23 21.74 -26.75 12.25
N PRO A 24 22.26 -25.81 11.43
CA PRO A 24 21.51 -24.61 11.10
C PRO A 24 20.19 -25.08 10.51
N VAL A 25 19.08 -24.66 11.11
CA VAL A 25 17.75 -24.85 10.52
C VAL A 25 17.83 -24.19 9.15
N THR A 26 17.84 -24.98 8.08
CA THR A 26 17.76 -24.44 6.74
C THR A 26 16.36 -23.89 6.57
N VAL A 27 16.24 -22.58 6.75
CA VAL A 27 15.01 -21.86 6.41
C VAL A 27 14.83 -21.99 4.89
N LEU A 28 13.67 -22.49 4.46
CA LEU A 28 13.33 -22.54 3.04
C LEU A 28 13.12 -21.09 2.57
N ALA A 29 14.09 -20.54 1.84
CA ALA A 29 14.00 -19.20 1.29
C ALA A 29 13.50 -19.29 -0.17
N HIS A 30 12.43 -18.56 -0.46
CA HIS A 30 11.97 -18.35 -1.83
C HIS A 30 12.61 -17.09 -2.41
N GLN A 31 12.72 -17.03 -3.73
CA GLN A 31 13.27 -15.88 -4.44
C GLN A 31 12.18 -15.11 -5.17
N LEU A 32 12.19 -13.79 -5.04
CA LEU A 32 11.41 -12.89 -5.87
C LEU A 32 12.36 -12.10 -6.77
N ALA A 33 12.30 -12.37 -8.07
CA ALA A 33 12.99 -11.60 -9.09
C ALA A 33 12.07 -10.48 -9.59
N ILE A 34 12.56 -9.24 -9.56
CA ILE A 34 11.86 -8.06 -10.07
C ILE A 34 12.67 -7.50 -11.23
N GLU A 35 12.03 -7.33 -12.38
CA GLU A 35 12.66 -6.82 -13.60
C GLU A 35 11.88 -5.64 -14.20
N MET A 36 12.60 -4.66 -14.74
CA MET A 36 12.02 -3.55 -15.49
C MET A 36 12.08 -3.86 -16.99
N ASN A 37 10.93 -3.93 -17.66
CA ASN A 37 10.86 -4.31 -19.08
C ASN A 37 11.24 -3.19 -20.05
N THR A 38 11.26 -1.93 -19.61
CA THR A 38 11.49 -0.75 -20.44
C THR A 38 12.37 0.26 -19.71
N ALA A 39 12.96 1.21 -20.45
CA ALA A 39 13.82 2.28 -19.94
C ALA A 39 13.27 2.91 -18.63
N PRO A 40 14.14 3.30 -17.68
CA PRO A 40 13.72 3.72 -16.35
C PRO A 40 12.80 4.94 -16.49
N GLY A 41 11.58 4.77 -16.01
CA GLY A 41 10.55 5.81 -15.91
C GLY A 41 9.77 5.65 -14.61
N GLY A 42 10.39 5.00 -13.63
CA GLY A 42 9.75 4.56 -12.40
C GLY A 42 10.61 3.54 -11.66
N LYS A 43 10.12 3.17 -10.49
CA LYS A 43 10.73 2.20 -9.57
C LYS A 43 9.64 1.32 -8.95
N VAL A 44 10.03 0.17 -8.44
CA VAL A 44 9.19 -0.63 -7.55
C VAL A 44 9.61 -0.34 -6.12
N VAL A 45 8.67 0.12 -5.29
CA VAL A 45 8.87 0.30 -3.85
C VAL A 45 8.19 -0.85 -3.12
N LEU A 46 8.83 -1.39 -2.09
CA LEU A 46 8.27 -2.44 -1.25
C LEU A 46 7.61 -1.86 0.00
N ALA A 47 6.83 -2.68 0.72
CA ALA A 47 6.18 -2.28 1.97
C ALA A 47 7.16 -1.86 3.09
N ASP A 48 8.41 -2.30 3.02
CA ASP A 48 9.51 -1.90 3.92
C ASP A 48 10.29 -0.68 3.40
N HIS A 49 9.77 -0.01 2.37
CA HIS A 49 10.37 1.13 1.68
C HIS A 49 11.64 0.81 0.89
N SER A 50 11.99 -0.47 0.72
CA SER A 50 13.08 -0.87 -0.18
C SER A 50 12.73 -0.55 -1.63
N GLU A 51 13.68 -0.01 -2.39
CA GLU A 51 13.47 0.37 -3.80
C GLU A 51 14.18 -0.58 -4.76
N CYS A 52 13.52 -0.90 -5.87
CA CYS A 52 14.08 -1.62 -7.00
C CYS A 52 13.91 -0.82 -8.29
N VAL A 53 15.02 -0.49 -8.96
CA VAL A 53 15.03 0.44 -10.12
C VAL A 53 15.28 -0.27 -11.46
N VAL A 54 15.93 -1.44 -11.48
CA VAL A 54 16.26 -2.13 -12.74
C VAL A 54 16.04 -3.64 -12.62
N GLN A 55 16.88 -4.32 -11.83
CA GLN A 55 16.77 -5.74 -11.56
C GLN A 55 17.17 -6.01 -10.11
N CYS A 56 16.29 -6.68 -9.36
CA CYS A 56 16.52 -7.04 -7.97
C CYS A 56 16.11 -8.47 -7.73
N VAL A 57 16.88 -9.17 -6.89
CA VAL A 57 16.53 -10.48 -6.38
C VAL A 57 16.41 -10.35 -4.88
N LEU A 58 15.21 -10.62 -4.37
CA LEU A 58 14.90 -10.57 -2.95
C LEU A 58 14.76 -11.99 -2.41
N GLU A 59 15.39 -12.24 -1.26
CA GLU A 59 15.20 -13.49 -0.53
C GLU A 59 14.01 -13.34 0.43
N LEU A 60 13.00 -14.18 0.22
CA LEU A 60 11.80 -14.25 1.03
C LEU A 60 11.95 -15.40 2.01
N THR A 61 12.38 -15.08 3.23
CA THR A 61 12.66 -16.06 4.28
C THR A 61 11.42 -16.48 5.07
N ASN A 62 10.31 -15.75 4.93
CA ASN A 62 9.06 -15.99 5.64
C ASN A 62 7.91 -16.16 4.64
N SER A 63 7.00 -17.08 4.92
CA SER A 63 5.71 -17.18 4.22
C SER A 63 4.82 -16.00 4.64
N GLY A 64 4.54 -15.09 3.72
CA GLY A 64 3.72 -13.91 3.98
C GLY A 64 3.36 -13.19 2.69
N LEU A 65 2.63 -12.09 2.81
CA LEU A 65 2.31 -11.25 1.67
C LEU A 65 3.43 -10.25 1.41
N VAL A 66 3.87 -10.18 0.16
CA VAL A 66 4.78 -9.15 -0.36
C VAL A 66 3.93 -8.14 -1.12
N SER A 67 4.12 -6.85 -0.81
CA SER A 67 3.45 -5.75 -1.52
C SER A 67 4.46 -4.96 -2.32
N LEU A 68 4.19 -4.82 -3.61
CA LEU A 68 5.02 -4.11 -4.57
C LEU A 68 4.23 -2.91 -5.11
N PHE A 69 4.82 -1.73 -5.02
CA PHE A 69 4.24 -0.47 -5.49
C PHE A 69 5.00 0.04 -6.71
N ALA A 70 4.35 0.07 -7.88
CA ALA A 70 4.90 0.71 -9.06
C ALA A 70 4.79 2.24 -8.90
N THR A 71 5.91 2.89 -8.62
CA THR A 71 6.01 4.33 -8.43
C THR A 71 6.60 4.97 -9.69
N PRO A 72 5.80 5.67 -10.51
CA PRO A 72 6.32 6.33 -11.70
C PRO A 72 7.24 7.50 -11.32
N GLU A 73 8.26 7.75 -12.14
CA GLU A 73 9.03 8.98 -12.07
C GLU A 73 8.24 10.15 -12.69
N PRO A 74 8.62 11.41 -12.39
CA PRO A 74 8.02 12.58 -13.05
C PRO A 74 8.05 12.45 -14.58
N GLY A 75 6.91 12.73 -15.21
CA GLY A 75 6.74 12.59 -16.67
C GLY A 75 6.40 11.17 -17.15
N TYR A 76 6.23 10.21 -16.24
CA TYR A 76 5.82 8.85 -16.56
C TYR A 76 4.53 8.45 -15.83
N GLN A 77 3.97 7.33 -16.27
CA GLN A 77 2.80 6.70 -15.68
C GLN A 77 2.99 5.18 -15.68
N PHE A 78 2.49 4.51 -14.64
CA PHE A 78 2.36 3.05 -14.59
C PHE A 78 1.59 2.54 -15.81
N HIS A 79 2.18 1.56 -16.50
CA HIS A 79 1.57 0.96 -17.68
C HIS A 79 0.94 -0.40 -17.36
N ALA A 80 1.75 -1.34 -16.89
CA ALA A 80 1.32 -2.70 -16.61
C ALA A 80 2.37 -3.47 -15.80
N TRP A 81 1.88 -4.44 -15.04
CA TRP A 81 2.67 -5.52 -14.47
C TRP A 81 2.76 -6.71 -15.43
N GLY A 82 3.76 -7.58 -15.20
CA GLY A 82 3.94 -8.86 -15.86
C GLY A 82 4.38 -9.95 -14.88
N GLY A 83 4.58 -11.17 -15.38
CA GLY A 83 4.95 -12.32 -14.55
C GLY A 83 3.85 -12.66 -13.53
N ALA A 84 4.22 -12.88 -12.28
CA ALA A 84 3.29 -13.20 -11.19
C ALA A 84 2.25 -12.10 -10.94
N CYS A 85 2.53 -10.86 -11.34
CA CYS A 85 1.63 -9.71 -11.19
C CYS A 85 0.81 -9.41 -12.47
N ALA A 86 0.86 -10.23 -13.52
CA ALA A 86 0.27 -9.89 -14.83
C ALA A 86 -1.24 -9.59 -14.82
N ASN A 87 -1.99 -10.12 -13.85
CA ASN A 87 -3.43 -9.89 -13.72
C ASN A 87 -3.77 -8.68 -12.82
N THR A 88 -2.75 -7.97 -12.33
CA THR A 88 -2.90 -6.79 -11.49
C THR A 88 -3.09 -5.55 -12.36
N LEU A 89 -4.25 -4.89 -12.20
CA LEU A 89 -4.60 -3.70 -12.99
C LEU A 89 -4.07 -2.38 -12.40
N GLY A 90 -3.80 -2.35 -11.10
CA GLY A 90 -3.37 -1.16 -10.38
C GLY A 90 -1.86 -1.11 -10.10
N PRO A 91 -1.37 0.00 -9.54
CA PRO A 91 0.04 0.16 -9.17
C PRO A 91 0.44 -0.69 -7.94
N LEU A 92 -0.49 -1.29 -7.21
CA LEU A 92 -0.21 -2.22 -6.12
C LEU A 92 -0.35 -3.66 -6.61
N CYS A 93 0.75 -4.42 -6.58
CA CYS A 93 0.73 -5.86 -6.70
C CYS A 93 1.00 -6.51 -5.35
N THR A 94 0.14 -7.45 -4.93
CA THR A 94 0.31 -8.24 -3.72
C THR A 94 0.49 -9.71 -4.07
N LEU A 95 1.53 -10.35 -3.53
CA LEU A 95 1.91 -11.73 -3.82
C LEU A 95 2.14 -12.52 -2.53
N ALA A 96 1.88 -13.83 -2.55
CA ALA A 96 2.31 -14.73 -1.48
C ALA A 96 3.77 -15.17 -1.69
N ALA A 97 4.54 -15.21 -0.60
CA ALA A 97 5.94 -15.66 -0.58
C ALA A 97 6.07 -17.19 -0.42
N ASP A 98 5.27 -17.95 -1.17
CA ASP A 98 5.15 -19.42 -1.04
C ASP A 98 5.94 -20.21 -2.08
N GLN A 99 6.51 -19.53 -3.08
CA GLN A 99 7.34 -20.11 -4.12
C GLN A 99 8.27 -19.06 -4.75
N ASN A 100 9.16 -19.50 -5.64
CA ASN A 100 9.96 -18.58 -6.46
C ASN A 100 9.06 -17.87 -7.47
N LEU A 101 9.16 -16.54 -7.53
CA LEU A 101 8.33 -15.69 -8.38
C LEU A 101 9.20 -14.77 -9.23
N SER A 102 8.69 -14.45 -10.42
CA SER A 102 9.25 -13.42 -11.29
C SER A 102 8.16 -12.41 -11.60
N VAL A 103 8.48 -11.14 -11.40
CA VAL A 103 7.61 -9.99 -11.65
C VAL A 103 8.32 -9.06 -12.61
N SER A 104 7.56 -8.52 -13.56
CA SER A 104 8.04 -7.38 -14.32
C SER A 104 7.09 -6.19 -14.24
N VAL A 105 7.63 -4.99 -14.43
CA VAL A 105 6.85 -3.76 -14.47
C VAL A 105 7.26 -2.93 -15.68
N SER A 106 6.31 -2.16 -16.19
CA SER A 106 6.51 -1.24 -17.30
C SER A 106 5.90 0.12 -16.99
N PHE A 107 6.60 1.15 -17.44
CA PHE A 107 6.18 2.55 -17.36
C PHE A 107 6.17 3.13 -18.77
N LYS A 108 5.29 4.09 -19.01
CA LYS A 108 5.22 4.81 -20.29
C LYS A 108 5.23 6.31 -20.04
N PRO A 109 5.74 7.12 -20.99
CA PRO A 109 5.63 8.57 -20.89
C PRO A 109 4.19 9.02 -20.64
N ASN A 110 4.04 10.02 -19.78
CA ASN A 110 2.79 10.67 -19.50
C ASN A 110 2.79 12.03 -20.21
N ASN A 111 1.91 12.20 -21.20
CA ASN A 111 1.76 13.45 -21.96
C ASN A 111 0.70 14.37 -21.34
N ALA A 112 0.25 14.09 -20.11
CA ALA A 112 -0.70 14.95 -19.42
C ALA A 112 -0.10 16.35 -19.19
N THR A 113 -0.92 17.38 -19.44
CA THR A 113 -0.52 18.77 -19.24
C THR A 113 -0.30 19.07 -17.76
N GLU A 114 0.83 19.69 -17.45
CA GLU A 114 1.47 19.97 -16.16
C GLU A 114 0.68 20.81 -15.14
N ASN A 115 -0.63 21.04 -15.32
CA ASN A 115 -1.39 21.82 -14.35
C ASN A 115 -1.62 21.01 -13.08
N GLU A 116 -1.24 21.59 -11.94
CA GLU A 116 -1.53 21.05 -10.63
C GLU A 116 -3.04 20.94 -10.43
N ILE A 117 -3.53 19.75 -10.07
CA ILE A 117 -4.91 19.56 -9.65
C ILE A 117 -5.00 19.35 -8.14
N LYS A 118 -6.08 19.86 -7.55
CA LYS A 118 -6.40 19.68 -6.15
C LYS A 118 -7.41 18.54 -5.99
N ALA A 119 -7.16 17.60 -5.08
CA ALA A 119 -8.05 16.46 -4.86
C ALA A 119 -8.31 16.15 -3.39
N LEU A 120 -9.48 15.57 -3.12
CA LEU A 120 -9.80 14.92 -1.87
C LEU A 120 -9.84 13.41 -2.05
N LEU A 121 -9.17 12.69 -1.16
CA LEU A 121 -9.33 11.24 -1.03
C LEU A 121 -10.12 10.93 0.25
N LEU A 122 -11.34 10.43 0.06
CA LEU A 122 -12.25 10.04 1.14
C LEU A 122 -11.99 8.57 1.52
N VAL A 123 -11.52 8.34 2.74
CA VAL A 123 -11.14 7.01 3.22
C VAL A 123 -12.04 6.59 4.39
N PRO A 124 -12.88 5.55 4.23
CA PRO A 124 -13.71 5.04 5.32
C PRO A 124 -12.84 4.34 6.39
N GLU A 125 -13.43 4.12 7.56
CA GLU A 125 -12.87 3.22 8.56
C GLU A 125 -12.98 1.76 8.07
N PRO A 126 -12.03 0.86 8.40
CA PRO A 126 -12.13 -0.55 8.02
C PRO A 126 -13.41 -1.20 8.55
N GLY A 127 -14.05 -2.03 7.73
CA GLY A 127 -15.34 -2.66 8.07
C GLY A 127 -16.55 -1.72 7.99
N VAL A 128 -16.34 -0.42 7.77
CA VAL A 128 -17.42 0.55 7.49
C VAL A 128 -17.57 0.70 5.98
N GLN A 129 -18.81 0.66 5.50
CA GLN A 129 -19.07 0.87 4.09
C GLN A 129 -18.73 2.31 3.67
N ALA A 130 -18.27 2.47 2.42
CA ALA A 130 -17.99 3.79 1.84
C ALA A 130 -19.19 4.74 1.86
N THR A 131 -20.42 4.22 2.04
CA THR A 131 -21.69 4.98 2.12
C THR A 131 -21.72 6.05 3.21
N VAL A 132 -20.80 5.99 4.18
CA VAL A 132 -20.58 7.05 5.17
C VAL A 132 -20.37 8.43 4.52
N TRP A 133 -19.78 8.47 3.33
CA TRP A 133 -19.51 9.71 2.58
C TRP A 133 -20.66 10.17 1.69
N ASN A 134 -21.74 9.41 1.54
CA ASN A 134 -22.78 9.68 0.53
C ASN A 134 -23.39 11.08 0.67
N GLU A 135 -23.62 11.55 1.89
CA GLU A 135 -24.23 12.85 2.13
C GLU A 135 -23.30 13.99 1.72
N PHE A 136 -22.04 13.96 2.19
CA PHE A 136 -21.00 14.90 1.78
C PHE A 136 -20.78 14.91 0.27
N VAL A 137 -20.70 13.73 -0.34
CA VAL A 137 -20.49 13.58 -1.78
C VAL A 137 -21.71 14.05 -2.58
N SER A 138 -22.93 13.88 -2.06
CA SER A 138 -24.15 14.42 -2.68
C SER A 138 -24.17 15.94 -2.64
N GLU A 139 -23.76 16.54 -1.53
CA GLU A 139 -23.79 17.99 -1.32
C GLU A 139 -22.73 18.72 -2.15
N TYR A 140 -21.50 18.20 -2.20
CA TYR A 140 -20.37 18.91 -2.82
C TYR A 140 -19.95 18.36 -4.18
N PHE A 141 -20.33 17.15 -4.55
CA PHE A 141 -19.83 16.47 -5.75
C PHE A 141 -20.94 15.79 -6.56
N ALA A 142 -22.21 16.12 -6.30
CA ALA A 142 -23.38 15.60 -7.03
C ALA A 142 -23.39 14.07 -7.20
N ASN A 143 -22.88 13.33 -6.21
CA ASN A 143 -22.76 11.86 -6.26
C ASN A 143 -21.77 11.29 -7.29
N GLN A 144 -20.80 12.08 -7.72
CA GLN A 144 -19.91 11.70 -8.82
C GLN A 144 -18.52 11.19 -8.38
N CYS A 145 -18.12 11.27 -7.11
CA CYS A 145 -16.77 10.89 -6.68
C CYS A 145 -16.43 9.42 -7.07
N PRO A 146 -15.50 9.18 -8.01
CA PRO A 146 -15.07 7.84 -8.38
C PRO A 146 -14.51 7.05 -7.22
N THR A 147 -14.76 5.75 -7.28
CA THR A 147 -14.23 4.72 -6.39
C THR A 147 -12.86 4.28 -6.86
N ILE A 148 -11.96 4.09 -5.90
CA ILE A 148 -10.64 3.52 -6.10
C ILE A 148 -10.56 2.22 -5.32
N TYR A 149 -10.06 1.15 -5.96
CA TYR A 149 -9.83 -0.14 -5.33
C TYR A 149 -8.52 -0.74 -5.84
N GLY A 150 -7.60 -1.09 -4.93
CA GLY A 150 -6.26 -1.57 -5.32
C GLY A 150 -5.46 -0.58 -6.15
N GLY A 151 -5.76 0.72 -6.05
CA GLY A 151 -5.17 1.78 -6.89
C GLY A 151 -5.74 1.90 -8.30
N VAL A 152 -6.85 1.22 -8.61
CA VAL A 152 -7.56 1.34 -9.89
C VAL A 152 -8.76 2.26 -9.72
N LEU A 153 -8.87 3.29 -10.56
CA LEU A 153 -10.09 4.10 -10.67
C LEU A 153 -11.15 3.31 -11.43
N LEU A 154 -12.32 3.13 -10.81
CA LEU A 154 -13.43 2.35 -11.39
C LEU A 154 -14.35 3.21 -12.27
N GLU A 155 -14.35 4.52 -12.08
CA GLU A 155 -15.14 5.47 -12.86
C GLU A 155 -14.31 6.68 -13.34
N ASN A 156 -14.93 7.54 -14.16
CA ASN A 156 -14.35 8.79 -14.62
C ASN A 156 -14.14 9.79 -13.47
N ASP A 157 -13.27 10.77 -13.69
CA ASP A 157 -13.04 11.81 -12.69
C ASP A 157 -14.30 12.63 -12.43
N ALA A 158 -14.45 13.06 -11.19
CA ALA A 158 -15.43 14.04 -10.78
C ALA A 158 -14.76 15.24 -10.15
N MET A 159 -15.01 16.41 -10.75
CA MET A 159 -14.53 17.70 -10.26
C MET A 159 -15.73 18.54 -9.85
N ASN A 160 -15.64 19.18 -8.69
CA ASN A 160 -16.60 20.20 -8.31
C ASN A 160 -16.35 21.46 -9.17
N PRO A 161 -17.33 21.92 -9.97
CA PRO A 161 -17.12 23.01 -10.92
C PRO A 161 -16.91 24.38 -10.26
N VAL A 162 -17.28 24.53 -8.97
CA VAL A 162 -17.20 25.79 -8.24
C VAL A 162 -15.80 26.04 -7.71
N ASN A 163 -15.13 25.00 -7.18
CA ASN A 163 -13.82 25.12 -6.53
C ASN A 163 -12.71 24.34 -7.22
N GLN A 164 -13.01 23.66 -8.34
CA GLN A 164 -12.03 22.91 -9.15
C GLN A 164 -11.29 21.82 -8.36
N VAL A 165 -11.95 21.26 -7.34
CA VAL A 165 -11.43 20.15 -6.54
C VAL A 165 -11.98 18.83 -7.07
N TYR A 166 -11.09 17.88 -7.31
CA TYR A 166 -11.43 16.50 -7.63
C TYR A 166 -11.75 15.69 -6.37
N CYS A 167 -12.56 14.64 -6.51
CA CYS A 167 -12.94 13.80 -5.39
C CYS A 167 -12.80 12.33 -5.72
N TYR A 168 -12.27 11.55 -4.77
CA TYR A 168 -12.06 10.12 -4.88
C TYR A 168 -12.50 9.41 -3.59
N ARG A 169 -13.00 8.18 -3.71
CA ARG A 169 -13.42 7.34 -2.58
C ARG A 169 -12.59 6.06 -2.55
N LEU A 170 -11.88 5.81 -1.47
CA LEU A 170 -11.17 4.53 -1.32
C LEU A 170 -12.13 3.45 -0.83
N THR A 171 -12.17 2.33 -1.55
CA THR A 171 -12.74 1.07 -1.05
C THR A 171 -11.61 0.26 -0.43
N LEU A 172 -11.76 -0.09 0.85
CA LEU A 172 -10.79 -0.92 1.57
C LEU A 172 -11.05 -2.42 1.38
N GLY A 173 -10.03 -3.24 1.59
CA GLY A 173 -10.13 -4.71 1.59
C GLY A 173 -9.52 -5.36 0.35
N TYR A 174 -8.61 -4.67 -0.35
CA TYR A 174 -7.89 -5.25 -1.49
C TYR A 174 -7.02 -6.44 -1.05
N TYR A 175 -6.36 -6.33 0.11
CA TYR A 175 -5.50 -7.39 0.64
C TYR A 175 -6.23 -8.71 0.94
N SER A 176 -7.52 -8.63 1.30
CA SER A 176 -8.34 -9.81 1.59
C SER A 176 -8.54 -10.71 0.38
N LEU A 177 -8.30 -10.23 -0.84
CA LEU A 177 -8.34 -11.04 -2.06
C LEU A 177 -7.12 -11.96 -2.20
N PHE A 178 -6.00 -11.60 -1.55
CA PHE A 178 -4.70 -12.26 -1.72
C PHE A 178 -4.23 -12.99 -0.48
N ALA A 179 -4.99 -12.95 0.61
CA ALA A 179 -4.66 -13.63 1.85
C ALA A 179 -5.26 -15.06 1.87
N PRO A 180 -4.50 -16.11 1.49
CA PRO A 180 -4.88 -17.46 1.85
C PRO A 180 -4.65 -17.64 3.35
N ASP A 181 -5.73 -17.83 4.13
CA ASP A 181 -5.74 -18.36 5.51
C ASP A 181 -4.42 -18.16 6.30
N LEU A 182 -4.01 -16.89 6.51
CA LEU A 182 -2.75 -16.55 7.16
C LEU A 182 -2.94 -16.62 8.68
N THR A 183 -2.26 -17.57 9.32
CA THR A 183 -2.32 -17.88 10.76
C THR A 183 -1.41 -17.01 11.65
N GLU A 184 -1.11 -15.77 11.26
CA GLU A 184 -0.24 -14.82 11.99
C GLU A 184 -1.04 -13.60 12.54
N PRO A 185 -0.59 -12.93 13.62
CA PRO A 185 -1.43 -12.06 14.46
C PRO A 185 -1.82 -10.72 13.81
N VAL A 186 -3.02 -10.25 14.16
CA VAL A 186 -3.96 -9.49 13.31
C VAL A 186 -3.88 -7.94 13.41
N GLU A 187 -3.16 -7.35 14.37
CA GLU A 187 -3.29 -5.90 14.62
C GLU A 187 -2.23 -4.99 13.97
N LEU A 188 -0.97 -5.43 13.83
CA LEU A 188 0.06 -4.66 13.11
C LEU A 188 -0.10 -4.77 11.57
N THR A 189 -0.82 -5.81 11.14
CA THR A 189 -1.12 -6.10 9.75
C THR A 189 -2.19 -5.16 9.20
N GLN A 190 -3.22 -4.83 9.99
CA GLN A 190 -4.33 -4.01 9.50
C GLN A 190 -3.91 -2.56 9.19
N LEU A 191 -3.13 -1.91 10.07
CA LEU A 191 -2.65 -0.54 9.81
C LEU A 191 -1.73 -0.49 8.58
N THR A 192 -0.87 -1.49 8.43
CA THR A 192 0.07 -1.62 7.30
C THR A 192 -0.69 -1.87 5.99
N GLN A 193 -1.71 -2.73 6.01
CA GLN A 193 -2.58 -2.98 4.85
C GLN A 193 -3.35 -1.71 4.45
N ILE A 194 -3.93 -0.97 5.40
CA ILE A 194 -4.64 0.27 5.08
C ILE A 194 -3.67 1.31 4.51
N ASN A 195 -2.49 1.48 5.12
CA ASN A 195 -1.47 2.39 4.61
C ASN A 195 -1.08 2.05 3.16
N ALA A 196 -0.89 0.76 2.86
CA ALA A 196 -0.63 0.29 1.52
C ALA A 196 -1.79 0.53 0.54
N GLU A 197 -3.05 0.33 0.95
CA GLU A 197 -4.21 0.61 0.12
C GLU A 197 -4.38 2.12 -0.15
N ILE A 198 -4.09 2.98 0.84
CA ILE A 198 -4.07 4.44 0.65
C ILE A 198 -2.95 4.84 -0.31
N ARG A 199 -1.74 4.31 -0.14
CA ARG A 199 -0.62 4.53 -1.07
C ARG A 199 -0.99 4.12 -2.49
N ALA A 200 -1.55 2.92 -2.66
CA ALA A 200 -2.00 2.43 -3.95
C ALA A 200 -3.03 3.38 -4.59
N ALA A 201 -3.96 3.91 -3.80
CA ALA A 201 -4.94 4.86 -4.26
C ALA A 201 -4.30 6.17 -4.74
N LEU A 202 -3.34 6.71 -3.99
CA LEU A 202 -2.63 7.91 -4.38
C LEU A 202 -1.83 7.69 -5.68
N LEU A 203 -1.09 6.58 -5.78
CA LEU A 203 -0.39 6.20 -7.01
C LEU A 203 -1.35 6.05 -8.20
N GLY A 204 -2.54 5.51 -7.98
CA GLY A 204 -3.60 5.41 -8.98
C GLY A 204 -4.09 6.77 -9.48
N ILE A 205 -4.28 7.73 -8.57
CA ILE A 205 -4.66 9.10 -8.92
C ILE A 205 -3.50 9.79 -9.65
N MET A 206 -2.28 9.65 -9.14
CA MET A 206 -1.07 10.23 -9.75
C MET A 206 -0.82 9.69 -11.16
N ASN A 207 -1.18 8.43 -11.42
CA ASN A 207 -1.08 7.83 -12.75
C ASN A 207 -1.87 8.61 -13.79
N LYS A 208 -3.02 9.16 -13.38
CA LYS A 208 -3.90 9.97 -14.22
C LYS A 208 -3.54 11.46 -14.17
N HIS A 209 -3.15 11.93 -13.00
CA HIS A 209 -2.86 13.32 -12.68
C HIS A 209 -1.46 13.44 -12.07
N PRO A 210 -0.41 13.57 -12.89
CA PRO A 210 0.97 13.51 -12.41
C PRO A 210 1.37 14.73 -11.56
N ASN A 211 0.68 15.86 -11.75
CA ASN A 211 0.84 17.04 -10.89
C ASN A 211 -0.40 17.17 -10.01
N LEU A 212 -0.33 16.62 -8.80
CA LEU A 212 -1.47 16.38 -7.93
C LEU A 212 -1.17 16.86 -6.52
N SER A 213 -2.18 17.47 -5.92
CA SER A 213 -2.20 17.97 -4.55
C SER A 213 -3.41 17.40 -3.82
N VAL A 214 -3.18 16.33 -3.05
CA VAL A 214 -4.22 15.57 -2.34
C VAL A 214 -4.27 15.94 -0.87
N THR A 215 -5.50 16.08 -0.35
CA THR A 215 -5.78 15.96 1.08
C THR A 215 -6.59 14.69 1.35
N ILE A 216 -6.14 13.90 2.31
CA ILE A 216 -6.88 12.71 2.76
C ILE A 216 -7.86 13.10 3.86
N VAL A 217 -9.11 12.68 3.71
CA VAL A 217 -10.12 12.74 4.76
C VAL A 217 -10.45 11.32 5.17
N ALA A 218 -9.97 10.92 6.35
CA ALA A 218 -10.01 9.54 6.80
C ALA A 218 -10.71 9.38 8.15
N GLN A 219 -11.32 8.23 8.39
CA GLN A 219 -12.02 7.93 9.65
C GLN A 219 -11.29 6.86 10.46
N GLY A 220 -11.30 7.01 11.80
CA GLY A 220 -10.83 5.99 12.74
C GLY A 220 -9.40 5.53 12.44
N LEU A 221 -9.21 4.22 12.32
CA LEU A 221 -7.90 3.60 12.05
C LEU A 221 -7.29 4.07 10.73
N SER A 222 -8.10 4.38 9.72
CA SER A 222 -7.61 4.89 8.43
C SER A 222 -6.98 6.26 8.55
N GLY A 223 -7.42 7.08 9.52
CA GLY A 223 -6.80 8.36 9.82
C GLY A 223 -5.39 8.22 10.37
N LEU A 224 -5.17 7.23 11.24
CA LEU A 224 -3.84 6.89 11.76
C LEU A 224 -2.92 6.34 10.65
N ALA A 225 -3.46 5.48 9.77
CA ALA A 225 -2.71 4.95 8.63
C ALA A 225 -2.27 6.05 7.65
N ALA A 226 -3.17 6.98 7.36
CA ALA A 226 -2.90 8.14 6.50
C ALA A 226 -1.88 9.09 7.14
N GLN A 227 -1.96 9.33 8.46
CA GLN A 227 -0.97 10.14 9.17
C GLN A 227 0.42 9.51 9.15
N LYS A 228 0.53 8.18 9.21
CA LYS A 228 1.81 7.50 9.04
C LYS A 228 2.40 7.77 7.64
N LEU A 229 1.57 7.69 6.61
CA LEU A 229 1.96 7.91 5.21
C LEU A 229 2.48 9.33 4.95
N LEU A 230 1.94 10.35 5.63
CA LEU A 230 2.41 11.74 5.54
C LEU A 230 3.88 11.92 5.93
N ASN A 231 4.43 11.01 6.74
CA ASN A 231 5.81 11.11 7.23
C ASN A 231 6.75 10.20 6.42
N GLU A 232 6.30 9.64 5.29
CA GLU A 232 7.12 8.80 4.40
C GLU A 232 7.71 9.66 3.27
N ASP A 233 9.04 9.63 3.13
CA ASP A 233 9.83 10.51 2.23
C ASP A 233 9.61 10.27 0.73
N ASP A 234 8.89 9.22 0.33
CA ASP A 234 8.72 8.83 -1.08
C ASP A 234 7.40 9.26 -1.70
N MET A 235 6.48 9.82 -0.91
CA MET A 235 5.21 10.41 -1.34
C MET A 235 5.24 11.95 -1.39
N ASP A 236 6.43 12.53 -1.15
CA ASP A 236 6.73 13.85 -0.54
C ASP A 236 6.27 15.12 -1.30
N THR A 237 5.57 15.02 -2.43
CA THR A 237 5.09 16.24 -3.13
C THR A 237 3.60 16.29 -3.40
N SER A 238 2.90 15.14 -3.37
CA SER A 238 1.48 15.11 -3.74
C SER A 238 0.52 15.03 -2.56
N LEU A 239 0.98 14.68 -1.36
CA LEU A 239 0.12 14.58 -0.18
C LEU A 239 0.34 15.78 0.75
N ILE A 240 -0.60 16.73 0.75
CA ILE A 240 -0.45 18.01 1.48
C ILE A 240 -1.00 17.92 2.91
N GLY A 241 -1.89 16.98 3.20
CA GLY A 241 -2.45 16.86 4.53
C GLY A 241 -3.41 15.69 4.74
N VAL A 242 -3.65 15.40 6.02
CA VAL A 242 -4.58 14.38 6.48
C VAL A 242 -5.48 14.98 7.54
N LEU A 243 -6.77 14.78 7.38
CA LEU A 243 -7.76 14.97 8.42
C LEU A 243 -8.22 13.60 8.93
N SER A 244 -7.94 13.33 10.21
CA SER A 244 -8.46 12.17 10.90
C SER A 244 -9.73 12.54 11.66
N LEU A 245 -10.84 11.90 11.29
CA LEU A 245 -12.10 11.99 12.00
C LEU A 245 -12.18 10.87 13.04
N ALA A 246 -12.51 11.21 14.27
CA ALA A 246 -12.85 10.20 15.27
C ALA A 246 -14.05 9.36 14.80
N SER A 247 -14.09 8.08 15.20
CA SER A 247 -15.25 7.22 14.97
C SER A 247 -16.43 7.73 15.82
N GLN A 248 -17.15 8.72 15.30
CA GLN A 248 -18.32 9.32 15.92
C GLN A 248 -19.54 9.21 14.99
N THR A 249 -20.72 9.52 15.53
CA THR A 249 -21.99 9.48 14.79
C THR A 249 -21.94 10.31 13.50
N LYS A 250 -22.66 9.84 12.48
CA LYS A 250 -22.68 10.37 11.10
C LYS A 250 -22.78 11.91 11.00
N LEU A 251 -23.55 12.54 11.87
CA LEU A 251 -23.75 14.01 11.88
C LEU A 251 -22.48 14.80 12.23
N MET A 252 -21.66 14.29 13.17
CA MET A 252 -20.40 14.94 13.57
C MET A 252 -19.33 14.81 12.48
N GLN A 253 -19.36 13.71 11.73
CA GLN A 253 -18.45 13.48 10.62
C GLN A 253 -18.68 14.47 9.46
N GLN A 254 -19.95 14.79 9.17
CA GLN A 254 -20.31 15.75 8.13
C GLN A 254 -19.80 17.16 8.42
N HIS A 255 -20.04 17.69 9.62
CA HIS A 255 -19.53 19.02 10.00
C HIS A 255 -18.01 19.11 9.89
N SER A 256 -17.28 18.06 10.29
CA SER A 256 -15.83 18.05 10.20
C SER A 256 -15.32 17.95 8.75
N ALA A 257 -15.99 17.16 7.91
CA ALA A 257 -15.69 17.07 6.47
C ALA A 257 -15.95 18.41 5.76
N GLN A 258 -17.07 19.08 6.07
CA GLN A 258 -17.41 20.41 5.54
C GLN A 258 -16.39 21.48 5.95
N ALA A 259 -16.03 21.55 7.23
CA ALA A 259 -15.02 22.49 7.73
C ALA A 259 -13.65 22.28 7.05
N THR A 260 -13.32 21.04 6.71
CA THR A 260 -12.06 20.69 6.04
C THR A 260 -12.07 21.06 4.57
N PHE A 261 -13.18 20.78 3.88
CA PHE A 261 -13.35 21.22 2.50
C PHE A 261 -13.19 22.74 2.38
N ALA A 262 -13.83 23.49 3.28
CA ALA A 262 -13.69 24.94 3.32
C ALA A 262 -12.23 25.38 3.55
N ARG A 263 -11.44 24.69 4.38
CA ARG A 263 -10.02 25.02 4.58
C ARG A 263 -9.14 24.67 3.38
N PHE A 264 -9.39 23.53 2.75
CA PHE A 264 -8.63 23.05 1.60
C PHE A 264 -8.84 23.94 0.36
N VAL A 265 -10.09 24.34 0.09
CA VAL A 265 -10.41 25.24 -1.03
C VAL A 265 -9.73 26.60 -0.87
N ASN A 266 -9.54 27.07 0.36
CA ASN A 266 -8.97 28.39 0.67
C ASN A 266 -7.43 28.41 0.82
N ARG A 267 -6.75 27.27 0.64
CA ARG A 267 -5.29 27.17 0.58
C ARG A 267 -4.86 26.90 -0.85
#